data_AF-A0A090VIM2-F1
#
_entry.id   AF-A0A090VIM2-F1
#
_cell.length_a   1.000
_cell.length_b   1.000
_cell.length_c   1.000
_cell.angle_alpha   90.00
_cell.angle_beta   90.00
_cell.angle_gamma   90.00
#
_symmetry.space_group_name_H-M   'P 1'
#
loop_
_entity.id
_entity.type
_entity.pdbx_description
1 polymer ?
#
loop_
_entity_poly.entity_id
_entity_poly.type
_entity_poly.pdbx_seq_one_letter_code
_entity_poly.pdbx_strand_id
1 'polypeptide(L)'
;MPFMVIAQDIDSPSEIRRETTYEVLGDYGQHLPALTSLVMIIAKKDKKGFWQFTKSYGTTLALTYGLKYAIDKPRPDGRTDGKAFPSGHTSVAFSGASFLQRRYGWEYGIPAYVVAGFVAYSR
;
A
#
# COMPACT_ATOMS: atom_id res chain seq x y z
N MET A 1 37.46 -11.08 -25.07
CA MET A 1 36.14 -10.99 -24.44
C MET A 1 36.16 -11.78 -23.14
N PRO A 2 36.32 -11.18 -21.95
CA PRO A 2 35.92 -11.83 -20.71
C PRO A 2 34.52 -11.34 -20.32
N PHE A 3 33.64 -12.30 -20.05
CA PHE A 3 32.29 -12.10 -19.54
C PHE A 3 32.40 -11.78 -18.05
N MET A 4 32.17 -10.51 -17.68
CA MET A 4 32.09 -10.05 -16.29
C MET A 4 30.78 -10.57 -15.70
N VAL A 5 30.85 -11.65 -14.91
CA VAL A 5 29.75 -12.04 -14.03
C VAL A 5 29.66 -10.95 -12.96
N ILE A 6 28.67 -10.07 -13.09
CA ILE A 6 28.27 -9.20 -11.98
C ILE A 6 27.74 -10.13 -10.89
N ALA A 7 28.46 -10.19 -9.77
CA ALA A 7 27.98 -10.80 -8.55
C ALA A 7 26.60 -10.19 -8.22
N GLN A 8 25.54 -10.99 -8.33
CA GLN A 8 24.32 -10.69 -7.59
C GLN A 8 24.71 -10.90 -6.13
N ASP A 9 24.77 -9.83 -5.34
CA ASP A 9 24.90 -9.94 -3.89
C ASP A 9 23.78 -10.88 -3.42
N ILE A 10 24.16 -12.05 -2.92
CA ILE A 10 23.20 -12.99 -2.35
C ILE A 10 22.90 -12.48 -0.96
N ASP A 11 21.70 -11.92 -0.77
CA ASP A 11 21.24 -11.38 0.50
C ASP A 11 21.48 -12.37 1.65
N SER A 12 21.94 -11.87 2.79
CA SER A 12 22.18 -12.70 3.96
C SER A 12 20.86 -13.30 4.46
N PRO A 13 20.89 -14.45 5.16
CA PRO A 13 19.69 -15.03 5.77
C PRO A 13 18.94 -14.07 6.73
N SER A 14 19.65 -13.07 7.26
CA SER A 14 19.08 -12.02 8.11
C SER A 14 18.33 -10.95 7.32
N GLU A 15 18.83 -10.60 6.13
CA GLU A 15 18.19 -9.64 5.22
C GLU A 15 16.93 -10.24 4.61
N ILE A 16 16.99 -11.47 4.10
CA ILE A 16 15.82 -12.20 3.57
C ILE A 16 14.69 -12.28 4.61
N ARG A 17 15.03 -12.61 5.86
CA ARG A 17 14.06 -12.68 6.96
C ARG A 17 13.43 -11.32 7.26
N ARG A 18 14.22 -10.24 7.21
CA ARG A 18 13.77 -8.88 7.45
C ARG A 18 12.85 -8.40 6.31
N GLU A 19 13.23 -8.63 5.06
CA GLU A 19 12.41 -8.34 3.88
C GLU A 19 11.08 -9.09 3.93
N THR A 20 11.11 -10.39 4.22
CA THR A 20 9.89 -11.21 4.35
C THR A 20 8.99 -10.68 5.46
N THR A 21 9.57 -10.27 6.59
CA THR A 21 8.80 -9.69 7.71
C THR A 21 8.13 -8.36 7.30
N TYR A 22 8.85 -7.51 6.58
CA TYR A 22 8.31 -6.25 6.05
C TYR A 22 7.25 -6.45 4.99
N GLU A 23 7.41 -7.46 4.13
CA GLU A 23 6.41 -7.81 3.12
C GLU A 23 5.11 -8.25 3.78
N VAL A 24 5.19 -9.17 4.75
CA VAL A 24 4.05 -9.66 5.54
C VAL A 24 3.38 -8.54 6.33
N LEU A 25 4.16 -7.71 7.05
CA LEU A 25 3.61 -6.60 7.82
C LEU A 25 2.95 -5.55 6.92
N GLY A 26 3.51 -5.28 5.74
CA GLY A 26 2.90 -4.41 4.76
C GLY A 26 1.59 -4.98 4.20
N ASP A 27 1.50 -6.31 4.01
CA ASP A 27 0.34 -6.99 3.41
C ASP A 27 -0.87 -6.87 4.34
N TYR A 28 -0.65 -7.04 5.64
CA TYR A 28 -1.69 -6.83 6.66
C TYR A 28 -1.92 -5.35 6.96
N GLY A 29 -0.85 -4.57 7.06
CA GLY A 29 -0.88 -3.15 7.44
C GLY A 29 -1.58 -2.27 6.41
N GLN A 30 -1.52 -2.60 5.12
CA GLN A 30 -2.12 -1.78 4.05
C GLN A 30 -3.63 -1.56 4.25
N HIS A 31 -4.34 -2.57 4.77
CA HIS A 31 -5.79 -2.52 4.91
C HIS A 31 -6.24 -1.87 6.20
N LEU A 32 -5.33 -1.69 7.17
CA LEU A 32 -5.67 -1.19 8.49
C LEU A 32 -6.34 0.20 8.44
N PRO A 33 -5.82 1.22 7.72
CA PRO A 33 -6.50 2.51 7.62
C PRO A 33 -7.89 2.45 6.97
N ALA A 34 -8.06 1.58 5.96
CA ALA A 34 -9.33 1.38 5.27
C ALA A 34 -10.36 0.68 6.16
N LEU A 35 -9.94 -0.34 6.91
CA LEU A 35 -10.79 -1.02 7.89
C LEU A 35 -11.20 -0.08 9.02
N THR A 36 -10.28 0.71 9.55
CA THR A 36 -10.59 1.74 10.56
C THR A 36 -11.59 2.77 10.00
N SER A 37 -11.47 3.14 8.73
CA SER A 37 -12.46 4.01 8.06
C SER A 37 -13.87 3.41 8.10
N LEU A 38 -14.00 2.12 7.74
CA LEU A 38 -15.29 1.42 7.76
C LEU A 38 -15.86 1.28 9.17
N VAL A 39 -15.02 0.95 10.16
CA VAL A 39 -15.43 0.89 11.57
C VAL A 39 -15.97 2.25 12.04
N MET A 40 -15.26 3.34 11.71
CA MET A 40 -15.67 4.70 12.07
C MET A 40 -16.99 5.12 11.39
N ILE A 41 -17.17 4.74 10.13
CA ILE A 41 -18.42 4.96 9.39
C ILE A 41 -19.59 4.28 10.11
N ILE A 42 -19.43 3.02 10.51
CA ILE A 42 -20.46 2.24 11.21
C ILE A 42 -20.72 2.83 12.60
N ALA A 43 -19.66 3.07 13.38
CA ALA A 43 -19.76 3.59 14.75
C ALA A 43 -20.45 4.96 14.81
N LYS A 44 -20.17 5.85 13.85
CA LYS A 44 -20.79 7.17 13.75
C LYS A 44 -22.08 7.20 12.92
N LYS A 45 -22.55 6.05 12.41
CA LYS A 45 -23.71 5.92 11.51
C LYS A 45 -23.64 6.87 10.30
N ASP A 46 -22.43 7.06 9.77
CA ASP A 46 -22.10 8.08 8.78
C ASP A 46 -22.41 7.63 7.34
N LYS A 47 -23.68 7.65 6.97
CA LYS A 47 -24.13 7.23 5.62
C LYS A 47 -23.50 8.05 4.49
N LYS A 48 -23.24 9.35 4.70
CA LYS A 48 -22.57 10.20 3.70
C LYS A 48 -21.10 9.80 3.58
N GLY A 49 -20.43 9.57 4.70
CA GLY A 49 -19.05 9.08 4.75
C GLY A 49 -18.88 7.74 4.06
N PHE A 50 -19.82 6.80 4.21
CA PHE A 50 -19.82 5.54 3.47
C PHE A 50 -19.70 5.76 1.96
N TRP A 51 -20.55 6.61 1.38
CA TRP A 51 -20.51 6.87 -0.06
C TRP A 51 -19.28 7.64 -0.51
N GLN A 52 -18.76 8.56 0.31
CA GLN A 52 -17.51 9.26 0.03
C GLN A 52 -16.31 8.30 0.07
N PHE A 53 -16.27 7.40 1.05
CA PHE A 53 -15.27 6.36 1.16
C PHE A 53 -15.33 5.42 -0.04
N THR A 54 -16.49 4.85 -0.35
CA THR A 54 -16.67 3.93 -1.47
C THR A 54 -16.23 4.55 -2.79
N LYS A 55 -16.59 5.81 -3.06
CA LYS A 55 -16.16 6.51 -4.27
C LYS A 55 -14.65 6.73 -4.29
N SER A 56 -14.08 7.31 -3.24
CA SER A 56 -12.64 7.62 -3.20
C SER A 56 -11.75 6.37 -3.22
N TYR A 57 -12.09 5.37 -2.41
CA TYR A 57 -11.38 4.10 -2.33
C TYR A 57 -11.55 3.29 -3.61
N GLY A 58 -12.78 3.22 -4.15
CA GLY A 58 -13.06 2.57 -5.43
C GLY A 58 -12.29 3.19 -6.59
N THR A 59 -12.25 4.53 -6.69
CA THR A 59 -11.44 5.23 -7.70
C THR A 59 -9.95 4.93 -7.53
N THR A 60 -9.45 4.88 -6.29
CA THR A 60 -8.04 4.55 -6.04
C THR A 60 -7.69 3.14 -6.52
N LEU A 61 -8.54 2.15 -6.22
CA LEU A 61 -8.36 0.78 -6.72
C LEU A 61 -8.40 0.74 -8.25
N ALA A 62 -9.42 1.36 -8.85
CA ALA A 62 -9.59 1.38 -10.31
C ALA A 62 -8.36 1.98 -11.01
N LEU A 63 -7.87 3.12 -10.55
CA LEU A 63 -6.68 3.76 -11.12
C LEU A 63 -5.40 2.94 -10.85
N THR A 64 -5.24 2.41 -9.64
CA THR A 64 -4.06 1.61 -9.27
C THR A 64 -3.95 0.37 -10.15
N TYR A 65 -5.02 -0.40 -10.28
CA TYR A 65 -5.02 -1.59 -11.12
C TYR A 65 -5.01 -1.23 -12.60
N GLY A 66 -5.76 -0.21 -13.03
CA GLY A 66 -5.73 0.28 -14.41
C GLY A 66 -4.32 0.65 -14.85
N LEU A 67 -3.58 1.40 -14.03
CA LEU A 67 -2.19 1.76 -14.31
C LEU A 67 -1.25 0.54 -14.24
N LYS A 68 -1.44 -0.40 -13.31
CA LYS A 68 -0.66 -1.65 -13.24
C LYS A 68 -0.74 -2.49 -14.51
N TYR A 69 -1.87 -2.46 -15.20
CA TYR A 69 -2.05 -3.19 -16.45
C TYR A 69 -1.69 -2.34 -17.68
N ALA A 70 -1.73 -1.01 -17.57
CA ALA A 70 -1.37 -0.10 -18.65
C ALA A 70 0.14 0.18 -18.74
N ILE A 71 0.86 0.12 -17.62
CA ILE A 71 2.29 0.42 -17.53
C ILE A 71 3.03 -0.85 -17.15
N ASP A 72 3.73 -1.43 -18.11
CA ASP A 72 4.62 -2.56 -17.89
C ASP A 72 5.93 -2.07 -17.25
N LYS A 73 6.03 -2.22 -15.93
CA LYS A 73 7.22 -1.88 -15.14
C LYS A 73 7.75 -3.15 -14.47
N PRO A 74 8.98 -3.59 -14.79
CA PRO A 74 9.64 -4.70 -14.11
C PRO A 74 9.82 -4.42 -12.61
N ARG A 75 9.68 -5.46 -11.79
CA ARG A 75 9.97 -5.34 -10.35
C ARG A 75 11.47 -5.40 -10.08
N PRO A 76 11.97 -4.67 -9.06
CA PRO A 76 13.39 -4.66 -8.71
C PRO A 76 13.88 -6.03 -8.21
N ASP A 77 13.00 -6.88 -7.71
CA ASP A 77 13.30 -8.24 -7.23
C ASP A 77 13.38 -9.31 -8.35
N GLY A 78 13.36 -8.88 -9.62
CA GLY A 78 13.45 -9.79 -10.77
C GLY A 78 12.15 -10.53 -11.11
N ARG A 79 11.02 -10.28 -10.41
CA ARG A 79 9.72 -10.80 -10.86
C ARG A 79 9.34 -10.21 -12.22
N THR A 80 8.90 -11.09 -13.12
CA THR A 80 8.61 -10.79 -14.52
C THR A 80 7.14 -10.45 -14.79
N ASP A 81 6.34 -10.17 -13.76
CA ASP A 81 4.91 -9.91 -13.93
C ASP A 81 4.58 -8.50 -14.45
N GLY A 82 5.58 -7.62 -14.58
CA GLY A 82 5.43 -6.28 -15.16
C GLY A 82 4.61 -5.29 -14.33
N LYS A 83 4.19 -5.67 -13.12
CA LYS A 83 3.17 -4.95 -12.34
C LYS A 83 3.76 -4.22 -11.15
N ALA A 84 4.90 -3.54 -11.33
CA ALA A 84 5.53 -2.77 -10.26
C ALA A 84 4.85 -1.40 -10.02
N PHE A 85 4.28 -0.77 -11.05
CA PHE A 85 3.77 0.60 -10.94
C PHE A 85 2.24 0.70 -11.06
N PRO A 86 1.56 1.49 -10.22
CA PRO A 86 2.00 1.99 -8.91
C PRO A 86 1.95 0.87 -7.83
N SER A 87 2.42 1.16 -6.61
CA SER A 87 2.31 0.24 -5.48
C SER A 87 0.86 0.10 -5.02
N GLY A 88 0.33 -1.14 -5.03
CA GLY A 88 -1.03 -1.42 -4.55
C GLY A 88 -1.19 -1.19 -3.04
N HIS A 89 -0.20 -1.67 -2.27
CA HIS A 89 -0.14 -1.52 -0.82
C HIS A 89 -0.16 -0.06 -0.39
N THR A 90 0.68 0.75 -1.02
CA THR A 90 0.76 2.18 -0.73
C THR A 90 -0.54 2.89 -1.12
N SER A 91 -1.08 2.64 -2.32
CA SER A 91 -2.33 3.26 -2.77
C SER A 91 -3.50 3.00 -1.81
N VAL A 92 -3.68 1.75 -1.39
CA VAL A 92 -4.76 1.34 -0.48
C VAL A 92 -4.61 1.96 0.90
N ALA A 93 -3.41 1.89 1.48
CA ALA A 93 -3.14 2.43 2.81
C ALA A 93 -3.36 3.94 2.88
N PHE A 94 -2.82 4.69 1.91
CA PHE A 94 -2.97 6.14 1.85
C PHE A 94 -4.39 6.59 1.51
N SER A 95 -5.15 5.81 0.73
CA SER A 95 -6.57 6.11 0.49
C SER A 95 -7.38 6.03 1.78
N GLY A 96 -7.19 5.00 2.60
CA GLY A 96 -7.85 4.88 3.90
C GLY A 96 -7.44 5.98 4.87
N ALA A 97 -6.12 6.25 4.98
CA ALA A 97 -5.61 7.30 5.86
C ALA A 97 -6.13 8.69 5.48
N SER A 98 -6.17 8.99 4.17
CA SER A 98 -6.69 10.27 3.65
C SER A 98 -8.18 10.44 3.91
N PHE A 99 -8.97 9.36 3.83
CA PHE A 99 -10.37 9.41 4.20
C PHE A 99 -10.56 9.71 5.70
N LEU A 100 -9.86 8.99 6.59
CA LEU A 100 -9.91 9.23 8.04
C LEU A 100 -9.57 10.68 8.38
N GLN A 101 -8.46 11.18 7.83
CA GLN A 101 -8.00 12.56 8.06
C GLN A 101 -9.04 13.59 7.61
N ARG A 102 -9.55 13.45 6.38
CA ARG A 102 -10.52 14.41 5.81
C ARG A 102 -11.88 14.35 6.47
N ARG A 103 -12.35 13.15 6.85
CA ARG A 103 -13.72 12.95 7.33
C ARG A 103 -13.85 13.07 8.85
N TYR A 104 -12.88 12.55 9.59
CA TYR A 104 -12.92 12.45 11.06
C TYR A 104 -11.83 13.27 11.75
N GLY A 105 -10.94 13.90 10.99
CA GLY A 105 -9.94 14.83 11.50
C GLY A 105 -8.56 14.21 11.75
N TRP A 106 -7.62 15.06 12.14
CA TRP A 106 -6.21 14.69 12.30
C TRP A 106 -5.95 13.71 13.46
N GLU A 107 -6.82 13.65 14.46
CA GLU A 107 -6.73 12.67 15.55
C GLU A 107 -6.70 11.23 15.01
N TYR A 108 -7.50 10.95 13.96
CA TYR A 108 -7.47 9.66 13.25
C TYR A 108 -6.47 9.68 12.08
N GLY A 109 -6.26 10.84 11.47
CA GLY A 109 -5.39 11.02 10.31
C GLY A 109 -3.90 10.77 10.61
N ILE A 110 -3.36 11.35 11.67
CA ILE A 110 -1.94 11.20 12.06
C ILE A 110 -1.57 9.72 12.25
N PRO A 111 -2.22 8.94 13.13
CA PRO A 111 -1.87 7.54 13.31
C PRO A 111 -2.08 6.72 12.03
N ALA A 112 -3.12 7.02 11.25
CA ALA A 112 -3.37 6.33 9.99
C ALA A 112 -2.27 6.60 8.95
N TYR A 113 -1.75 7.83 8.86
CA TYR A 113 -0.64 8.16 7.97
C TYR A 113 0.70 7.59 8.46
N VAL A 114 0.92 7.43 9.76
CA VAL A 114 2.09 6.71 10.29
C VAL A 114 2.06 5.25 9.81
N VAL A 115 0.92 4.58 9.93
CA VAL A 115 0.74 3.21 9.42
C VAL A 115 0.95 3.17 7.90
N ALA A 116 0.32 4.08 7.15
CA ALA A 116 0.47 4.13 5.70
C ALA A 116 1.91 4.41 5.26
N GLY A 117 2.62 5.28 5.98
CA GLY A 117 4.04 5.57 5.75
C GLY A 117 4.92 4.36 5.99
N PHE A 118 4.68 3.58 7.05
CA PHE A 118 5.37 2.32 7.29
C PHE A 118 5.13 1.30 6.18
N VAL A 119 3.89 1.13 5.73
CA VAL A 119 3.54 0.26 4.61
C VAL A 119 4.23 0.70 3.31
N ALA A 120 4.36 2.01 3.08
CA ALA A 120 5.05 2.50 1.90
C ALA A 120 6.56 2.31 1.97
N TYR A 121 7.15 2.41 3.16
CA TYR A 121 8.57 2.14 3.38
C TYR A 121 8.92 0.65 3.18
N SER A 122 7.96 -0.25 3.37
CA SER A 122 8.17 -1.69 3.30
C SER A 122 8.08 -2.29 1.88
N ARG A 123 8.09 -1.47 0.81
CA ARG A 123 7.80 -1.88 -0.58
C ARG A 123 8.82 -1.33 -1.56
#